data_AF-A0A3V7EZC0-F1
#
_entry.id   AF-A0A3V7EZC0-F1
#
_cell.length_a   1.000
_cell.length_b   1.000
_cell.length_c   1.000
_cell.angle_alpha   90.00
_cell.angle_beta   90.00
_cell.angle_gamma   90.00
#
_symmetry.space_group_name_H-M   'P 1'
#
loop_
_entity.id
_entity.type
_entity.pdbx_description
1 polymer ?
#
loop_
_entity_poly.entity_id
_entity_poly.type
_entity_poly.pdbx_seq_one_letter_code
_entity_poly.pdbx_strand_id
1 'polypeptide(L)'
;MAQEIELKFIVNHDAVDALRNHLHTLGGEHHAPSQLLNIYFETPDNWLRRHDMGLRIRGENGRYEMTMKIAGRVTGGLHQRPEYNVALSEPVLDLTQLPAEVWPDGNLPAGLASNVQPLFSTDFYREKWCLDVDGSRIEIALDLGDVKAGEFAEPICELELELLRGDTRAVLKLAKQLLSQTGLRQGSLSKAARGYHLAQGNAPRENTPTAILRTAAKATVEQGLEASLDLALSQWQYHEELWLRGDESAKEHVLDAMGLVRHALMLFGGIVPRKASAHLRDLLTQAEATMTSAVSAVTAVYSTQTAMAKLALTEWLVTKAWQPFLDAKAQAKMADSFKRFADIHLSRHAAELKKVFGQPLGDKYRDQLPRLTRDIDSVLLLAGYYDAMVAQAWLENWQGLRHAILTGQRIEIEHFRNEAINQQPFWLHSGKR
;
A
#
# COMPACT_ATOMS: atom_id res chain seq x y z
N MET A 1 21.81 9.69 8.69
CA MET A 1 20.36 9.43 8.84
C MET A 1 20.16 8.07 9.49
N ALA A 2 19.40 7.99 10.59
CA ALA A 2 18.88 6.70 11.04
C ALA A 2 17.69 6.34 10.14
N GLN A 3 17.65 5.11 9.66
CA GLN A 3 16.52 4.61 8.88
C GLN A 3 15.70 3.70 9.79
N GLU A 4 14.49 4.13 10.13
CA GLU A 4 13.51 3.30 10.80
C GLU A 4 12.92 2.31 9.80
N ILE A 5 12.87 1.03 10.17
CA ILE A 5 12.22 -0.03 9.40
C ILE A 5 11.28 -0.76 10.36
N GLU A 6 9.97 -0.62 10.15
CA GLU A 6 8.96 -1.26 10.99
C GLU A 6 7.87 -1.92 10.15
N LEU A 7 7.37 -3.08 10.58
CA LEU A 7 6.16 -3.69 10.02
C LEU A 7 4.99 -3.47 10.97
N LYS A 8 3.97 -2.76 10.49
CA LYS A 8 2.79 -2.39 11.27
C LYS A 8 1.60 -3.29 10.96
N PHE A 9 0.96 -3.77 12.01
CA PHE A 9 -0.35 -4.42 11.98
C PHE A 9 -1.36 -3.62 12.78
N ILE A 10 -2.58 -3.48 12.26
CA ILE A 10 -3.74 -3.13 13.08
C ILE A 10 -4.25 -4.42 13.71
N VAL A 11 -4.57 -4.34 15.01
CA VAL A 11 -5.03 -5.47 15.81
C VAL A 11 -6.54 -5.33 15.98
N ASN A 12 -7.28 -6.39 15.66
CA ASN A 12 -8.69 -6.46 16.03
C ASN A 12 -8.80 -6.43 17.56
N HIS A 13 -9.64 -5.54 18.11
CA HIS A 13 -9.72 -5.30 19.55
C HIS A 13 -9.96 -6.58 20.36
N ASP A 14 -10.83 -7.45 19.86
CA ASP A 14 -11.17 -8.73 20.51
C ASP A 14 -9.99 -9.73 20.54
N ALA A 15 -8.94 -9.51 19.76
CA ALA A 15 -7.77 -10.38 19.67
C ALA A 15 -6.60 -9.93 20.56
N VAL A 16 -6.69 -8.78 21.23
CA VAL A 16 -5.57 -8.18 21.98
C VAL A 16 -5.03 -9.10 23.07
N ASP A 17 -5.90 -9.71 23.89
CA ASP A 17 -5.45 -10.56 24.99
C ASP A 17 -4.83 -11.87 24.50
N ALA A 18 -5.41 -12.47 23.45
CA ALA A 18 -4.85 -13.65 22.81
C ALA A 18 -3.47 -13.35 22.20
N LEU A 19 -3.32 -12.20 21.52
CA LEU A 19 -2.06 -11.72 20.97
C LEU A 19 -1.04 -11.49 22.08
N ARG A 20 -1.37 -10.75 23.15
CA ARG A 20 -0.46 -10.49 24.28
C ARG A 20 0.03 -11.80 24.90
N ASN A 21 -0.87 -12.74 25.16
CA ASN A 21 -0.51 -14.06 25.68
C ASN A 21 0.45 -14.80 24.74
N HIS A 22 0.21 -14.75 23.43
CA HIS A 22 1.12 -15.34 22.46
C HIS A 22 2.51 -14.67 22.47
N LEU A 23 2.58 -13.34 22.53
CA LEU A 23 3.84 -12.60 22.59
C LEU A 23 4.68 -12.97 23.83
N HIS A 24 4.05 -13.19 24.98
CA HIS A 24 4.75 -13.66 26.18
C HIS A 24 5.43 -15.03 26.00
N THR A 25 4.97 -15.86 25.07
CA THR A 25 5.58 -17.18 24.80
C THR A 25 6.84 -17.13 23.94
N LEU A 26 7.18 -15.96 23.36
CA LEU A 26 8.30 -15.82 22.43
C LEU A 26 9.67 -15.77 23.12
N GLY A 27 9.73 -15.63 24.45
CA GLY A 27 10.97 -15.69 25.24
C GLY A 27 11.89 -14.46 25.12
N GLY A 28 11.35 -13.31 24.71
CA GLY A 28 12.09 -12.03 24.64
C GLY A 28 12.07 -11.22 25.95
N GLU A 29 12.90 -10.17 26.00
CA GLU A 29 12.89 -9.17 27.08
C GLU A 29 11.58 -8.40 27.05
N HIS A 30 10.76 -8.55 28.10
CA HIS A 30 9.46 -7.87 28.22
C HIS A 30 9.58 -6.59 29.05
N HIS A 31 8.92 -5.53 28.59
CA HIS A 31 8.70 -4.31 29.34
C HIS A 31 7.20 -4.05 29.46
N ALA A 32 6.74 -3.87 30.70
CA ALA A 32 5.36 -3.57 31.01
C ALA A 32 4.86 -2.28 30.31
N PRO A 33 3.54 -2.13 30.12
CA PRO A 33 2.98 -0.97 29.43
C PRO A 33 3.41 0.37 30.06
N SER A 34 3.89 1.29 29.22
CA SER A 34 4.19 2.67 29.61
C SER A 34 3.41 3.66 28.76
N GLN A 35 2.89 4.72 29.37
CA GLN A 35 2.14 5.76 28.65
C GLN A 35 3.09 6.64 27.82
N LEU A 36 2.75 6.82 26.54
CA LEU A 36 3.42 7.73 25.62
C LEU A 36 2.46 8.84 25.20
N LEU A 37 2.78 10.07 25.62
CA LEU A 37 2.03 11.27 25.26
C LEU A 37 2.72 11.97 24.11
N ASN A 38 2.04 12.14 22.98
CA ASN A 38 2.65 12.79 21.82
C ASN A 38 1.78 13.96 21.35
N ILE A 39 2.42 15.08 21.02
CA ILE A 39 1.79 16.22 20.36
C ILE A 39 2.48 16.39 19.00
N TYR A 40 1.68 16.39 17.94
CA TYR A 40 2.15 16.65 16.58
C TYR A 40 1.90 18.09 16.20
N PHE A 41 2.87 18.66 15.50
CA PHE A 41 2.88 20.07 15.11
C PHE A 41 2.74 20.20 13.60
N GLU A 42 2.04 21.24 13.16
CA GLU A 42 1.82 21.53 11.74
C GLU A 42 1.60 23.03 11.52
N THR A 43 1.80 23.51 10.30
CA THR A 43 1.44 24.87 9.89
C THR A 43 -0.01 24.96 9.39
N PRO A 44 -0.65 26.15 9.41
CA PRO A 44 -2.01 26.31 8.90
C PRO A 44 -2.23 25.87 7.44
N ASP A 45 -1.17 25.88 6.62
CA ASP A 45 -1.18 25.46 5.22
C ASP A 45 -0.72 24.01 5.00
N ASN A 46 -0.68 23.18 6.06
CA ASN A 46 -0.32 21.76 6.05
C ASN A 46 1.06 21.50 5.39
N TRP A 47 2.06 22.31 5.71
CA TRP A 47 3.35 22.28 5.03
C TRP A 47 4.10 20.97 5.25
N LEU A 48 4.16 20.44 6.48
CA LEU A 48 4.86 19.18 6.78
C LEU A 48 4.14 18.01 6.10
N ARG A 49 2.80 17.97 6.18
CA ARG A 49 2.00 16.93 5.53
C ARG A 49 2.19 16.88 4.02
N ARG A 50 2.31 18.02 3.34
CA ARG A 50 2.57 18.09 1.88
C ARG A 50 3.93 17.50 1.48
N HIS A 51 4.86 17.39 2.41
CA HIS A 51 6.16 16.76 2.22
C HIS A 51 6.24 15.35 2.81
N ASP A 52 5.11 14.77 3.23
CA ASP A 52 5.02 13.50 3.95
C ASP A 52 5.94 13.44 5.20
N MET A 53 6.12 14.60 5.84
CA MET A 53 6.88 14.77 7.07
C MET A 53 5.94 14.77 8.28
N GLY A 54 6.46 14.37 9.44
CA GLY A 54 5.75 14.44 10.71
C GLY A 54 6.69 14.88 11.82
N LEU A 55 6.34 15.97 12.49
CA LEU A 55 7.05 16.54 13.62
C LEU A 55 6.24 16.32 14.91
N ARG A 56 6.87 15.75 15.94
CA ARG A 56 6.24 15.59 17.25
C ARG A 56 7.18 15.90 18.38
N ILE A 57 6.59 16.19 19.53
CA ILE A 57 7.21 15.99 20.84
C ILE A 57 6.53 14.78 21.48
N ARG A 58 7.33 13.83 21.94
CA ARG A 58 6.93 12.69 22.76
C ARG A 58 7.34 12.93 24.20
N GLY A 59 6.42 12.69 25.13
CA GLY A 59 6.65 12.63 26.57
C GLY A 59 6.50 11.21 27.09
N GLU A 60 7.45 10.77 27.90
CA GLU A 60 7.43 9.49 28.62
C GLU A 60 7.99 9.71 30.03
N ASN A 61 7.16 9.58 31.07
CA ASN A 61 7.56 9.73 32.47
C ASN A 61 8.39 11.00 32.76
N GLY A 62 7.99 12.14 32.18
CA GLY A 62 8.66 13.43 32.35
C GLY A 62 9.94 13.62 31.53
N ARG A 63 10.29 12.66 30.65
CA ARG A 63 11.34 12.83 29.63
C ARG A 63 10.70 13.20 28.31
N TYR A 64 11.39 14.05 27.54
CA TYR A 64 10.88 14.56 26.27
C TYR A 64 11.83 14.27 25.12
N GLU A 65 11.26 13.97 23.97
CA GLU A 65 11.97 13.73 22.71
C GLU A 65 11.24 14.43 21.57
N MET A 66 11.97 15.19 20.77
CA MET A 66 11.50 15.67 19.48
C MET A 66 11.85 14.65 18.41
N THR A 67 10.85 14.20 17.66
CA THR A 67 11.08 13.32 16.50
C THR A 67 10.63 14.03 15.23
N MET A 68 11.48 14.03 14.22
CA MET A 68 11.11 14.33 12.84
C MET A 68 11.22 13.07 11.99
N LYS A 69 10.10 12.65 11.38
CA LYS A 69 10.08 11.61 10.34
C LYS A 69 9.85 12.30 9.00
N ILE A 70 10.62 11.92 7.98
CA ILE A 70 10.49 12.50 6.63
C ILE A 70 9.93 11.46 5.64
N ALA A 71 9.70 11.92 4.40
CA ALA A 71 9.22 11.07 3.32
C ALA A 71 10.08 9.79 3.21
N GLY A 72 9.39 8.66 3.11
CA GLY A 72 10.00 7.35 3.01
C GLY A 72 9.16 6.44 2.13
N ARG A 73 9.38 5.13 2.26
CA ARG A 73 8.63 4.12 1.52
C ARG A 73 7.66 3.41 2.46
N VAL A 74 6.44 3.17 1.98
CA VAL A 74 5.48 2.27 2.62
C VAL A 74 5.11 1.19 1.62
N THR A 75 5.35 -0.06 1.95
CA THR A 75 4.95 -1.20 1.11
C THR A 75 4.16 -2.18 1.98
N GLY A 76 2.84 -2.22 1.76
CA GLY A 76 1.92 -2.94 2.64
C GLY A 76 1.88 -2.26 4.02
N GLY A 77 2.24 -3.00 5.06
CA GLY A 77 2.45 -2.50 6.42
C GLY A 77 3.90 -2.18 6.74
N LEU A 78 4.86 -2.39 5.83
CA LEU A 78 6.27 -2.11 6.06
C LEU A 78 6.54 -0.62 5.82
N HIS A 79 6.85 0.13 6.88
CA HIS A 79 7.27 1.53 6.82
C HIS A 79 8.80 1.59 6.88
N GLN A 80 9.38 2.35 5.96
CA GLN A 80 10.82 2.61 5.89
C GLN A 80 11.03 4.10 5.76
N ARG A 81 11.33 4.78 6.88
CA ARG A 81 11.39 6.25 6.92
C ARG A 81 12.71 6.70 7.54
N PRO A 82 13.39 7.69 6.96
CA PRO A 82 14.44 8.38 7.68
C PRO A 82 13.83 9.13 8.86
N GLU A 83 14.51 9.07 10.00
CA GLU A 83 14.09 9.77 11.21
C GLU A 83 15.26 10.40 11.97
N TYR A 84 14.92 11.43 12.74
CA TYR A 84 15.83 12.14 13.64
C TYR A 84 15.15 12.34 14.98
N ASN A 85 15.80 11.84 16.03
CA ASN A 85 15.36 11.97 17.41
C ASN A 85 16.33 12.88 18.16
N VAL A 86 15.77 13.87 18.86
CA VAL A 86 16.52 14.84 19.68
C VAL A 86 15.93 14.84 21.08
N ALA A 87 16.74 14.52 22.07
CA ALA A 87 16.33 14.61 23.47
C ALA A 87 16.09 16.08 23.85
N LEU A 88 14.99 16.35 24.54
CA LEU A 88 14.61 17.68 25.02
C LEU A 88 14.60 17.71 26.54
N SER A 89 15.04 18.83 27.12
CA SER A 89 14.93 19.09 28.56
C SER A 89 13.51 19.47 28.99
N GLU A 90 12.73 20.05 28.07
CA GLU A 90 11.36 20.53 28.27
C GLU A 90 10.54 20.33 26.98
N PRO A 91 9.20 20.31 27.03
CA PRO A 91 8.36 20.02 25.86
C PRO A 91 8.22 21.23 24.91
N VAL A 92 9.35 21.80 24.48
CA VAL A 92 9.44 22.93 23.56
C VAL A 92 10.22 22.51 22.33
N LEU A 93 9.70 22.83 21.14
CA LEU A 93 10.36 22.51 19.87
C LEU A 93 11.64 23.32 19.72
N ASP A 94 12.73 22.64 19.38
CA ASP A 94 13.98 23.27 18.96
C ASP A 94 14.39 22.74 17.58
N LEU A 95 13.77 23.32 16.54
CA LEU A 95 13.98 22.91 15.15
C LEU A 95 15.43 23.11 14.67
N THR A 96 16.23 23.91 15.40
CA THR A 96 17.62 24.19 15.03
C THR A 96 18.56 23.00 15.26
N GLN A 97 18.14 22.03 16.09
CA GLN A 97 18.87 20.79 16.32
C GLN A 97 18.68 19.73 15.22
N LEU A 98 17.68 19.91 14.35
CA LEU A 98 17.47 19.03 13.21
C LEU A 98 18.49 19.35 12.10
N PRO A 99 19.11 18.33 11.48
CA PRO A 99 20.11 18.58 10.46
C PRO A 99 19.49 19.13 9.17
N ALA A 100 20.30 19.83 8.38
CA ALA A 100 19.93 20.42 7.09
C ALA A 100 19.20 19.47 6.13
N GLU A 101 19.61 18.19 6.12
CA GLU A 101 19.08 17.13 5.25
C GLU A 101 17.61 16.75 5.52
N VAL A 102 17.04 17.17 6.66
CA VAL A 102 15.61 17.03 6.94
C VAL A 102 14.76 17.87 6.00
N TRP A 103 15.29 19.01 5.54
CA TRP A 103 14.51 20.02 4.84
C TRP A 103 14.65 19.84 3.32
N PRO A 104 13.56 19.97 2.55
CA PRO A 104 13.60 19.83 1.08
C PRO A 104 14.65 20.72 0.39
N ASP A 105 14.79 21.97 0.86
CA ASP A 105 15.74 22.97 0.34
C ASP A 105 17.08 22.97 1.09
N GLY A 106 17.34 21.95 1.92
CA GLY A 106 18.54 21.83 2.74
C GLY A 106 18.65 22.86 3.88
N ASN A 107 17.60 23.63 4.16
CA ASN A 107 17.57 24.66 5.20
C ASN A 107 16.21 24.70 5.88
N LEU A 108 16.19 25.01 7.18
CA LEU A 108 14.96 25.24 7.94
C LEU A 108 14.16 26.40 7.28
N PRO A 109 12.91 26.18 6.84
CA PRO A 109 12.13 27.24 6.21
C PRO A 109 11.93 28.43 7.14
N ALA A 110 12.13 29.63 6.62
CA ALA A 110 11.94 30.87 7.37
C ALA A 110 10.50 30.95 7.89
N GLY A 111 10.34 31.21 9.20
CA GLY A 111 9.05 31.32 9.86
C GLY A 111 8.38 29.99 10.22
N LEU A 112 8.94 28.82 9.86
CA LEU A 112 8.36 27.52 10.25
C LEU A 112 8.20 27.42 11.77
N ALA A 113 9.26 27.74 12.52
CA ALA A 113 9.24 27.71 13.99
C ALA A 113 8.16 28.61 14.62
N SER A 114 7.81 29.73 13.98
CA SER A 114 6.78 30.66 14.46
C SER A 114 5.36 30.28 14.03
N ASN A 115 5.23 29.48 12.96
CA ASN A 115 3.94 29.14 12.35
C ASN A 115 3.41 27.77 12.75
N VAL A 116 4.28 26.87 13.24
CA VAL A 116 3.84 25.55 13.71
C VAL A 116 2.97 25.68 14.96
N GLN A 117 1.87 24.95 14.98
CA GLN A 117 0.94 24.86 16.10
C GLN A 117 0.66 23.39 16.41
N PRO A 118 0.33 23.03 17.67
CA PRO A 118 -0.23 21.72 17.98
C PRO A 118 -1.47 21.46 17.13
N LEU A 119 -1.46 20.38 16.34
CA LEU A 119 -2.58 20.03 15.47
C LEU A 119 -3.40 18.87 16.04
N PHE A 120 -2.71 17.82 16.50
CA PHE A 120 -3.33 16.62 17.05
C PHE A 120 -2.40 15.95 18.05
N SER A 121 -2.94 15.03 18.84
CA SER A 121 -2.20 14.23 19.80
C SER A 121 -2.40 12.74 19.57
N THR A 122 -1.45 11.94 20.07
CA THR A 122 -1.63 10.51 20.26
C THR A 122 -1.28 10.16 21.71
N ASP A 123 -2.20 9.54 22.42
CA ASP A 123 -2.06 9.11 23.81
C ASP A 123 -2.34 7.62 23.88
N PHE A 124 -1.32 6.83 24.16
CA PHE A 124 -1.44 5.38 24.19
C PHE A 124 -0.43 4.76 25.14
N TYR A 125 -0.76 3.56 25.62
CA TYR A 125 0.16 2.69 26.34
C TYR A 125 0.88 1.80 25.36
N ARG A 126 2.21 1.72 25.49
CA ARG A 126 3.08 0.83 24.71
C ARG A 126 3.62 -0.27 25.62
N GLU A 127 3.31 -1.52 25.28
CA GLU A 127 3.92 -2.71 25.87
C GLU A 127 4.97 -3.27 24.90
N LYS A 128 6.13 -3.72 25.40
CA LYS A 128 7.27 -4.06 24.52
C LYS A 128 7.83 -5.44 24.78
N TRP A 129 8.27 -6.10 23.70
CA TRP A 129 9.07 -7.32 23.74
C TRP A 129 10.25 -7.18 22.79
N CYS A 130 11.47 -7.37 23.29
CA CYS A 130 12.68 -7.34 22.49
C CYS A 130 13.25 -8.75 22.35
N LEU A 131 13.42 -9.23 21.13
CA LEU A 131 13.98 -10.56 20.85
C LEU A 131 14.98 -10.55 19.69
N ASP A 132 15.85 -11.55 19.67
CA ASP A 132 16.79 -11.79 18.59
C ASP A 132 16.25 -12.89 17.65
N VAL A 133 16.20 -12.58 16.35
CA VAL A 133 15.73 -13.48 15.28
C VAL A 133 16.79 -13.53 14.19
N ASP A 134 17.41 -14.70 14.00
CA ASP A 134 18.44 -14.93 12.97
C ASP A 134 19.57 -13.87 12.96
N GLY A 135 20.01 -13.44 14.15
CA GLY A 135 21.05 -12.41 14.30
C GLY A 135 20.58 -10.95 14.13
N SER A 136 19.28 -10.74 13.93
CA SER A 136 18.64 -9.42 13.95
C SER A 136 17.96 -9.17 15.29
N ARG A 137 17.93 -7.92 15.76
CA ARG A 137 17.20 -7.53 16.98
C ARG A 137 15.92 -6.80 16.58
N ILE A 138 14.79 -7.27 17.09
CA ILE A 138 13.46 -6.72 16.78
C ILE A 138 12.79 -6.29 18.09
N GLU A 139 12.26 -5.07 18.11
CA GLU A 139 11.30 -4.62 19.12
C GLU A 139 9.88 -4.87 18.60
N ILE A 140 9.11 -5.63 19.36
CA ILE A 140 7.67 -5.75 19.20
C ILE A 140 7.03 -4.72 20.14
N ALA A 141 6.19 -3.84 19.61
CA ALA A 141 5.42 -2.88 20.40
C ALA A 141 3.91 -3.09 20.19
N LEU A 142 3.17 -3.33 21.27
CA LEU A 142 1.71 -3.34 21.28
C LEU A 142 1.22 -2.00 21.83
N ASP A 143 0.53 -1.24 20.99
CA ASP A 143 0.04 0.10 21.29
C ASP A 143 -1.48 0.12 21.45
N LEU A 144 -1.96 0.61 22.58
CA LEU A 144 -3.38 0.73 22.93
C LEU A 144 -3.69 2.13 23.46
N GLY A 145 -4.60 2.86 22.79
CA GLY A 145 -4.98 4.22 23.18
C GLY A 145 -5.77 4.92 22.08
N ASP A 146 -5.51 6.20 21.85
CA ASP A 146 -6.25 7.02 20.88
C ASP A 146 -5.37 8.03 20.13
N VAL A 147 -5.77 8.36 18.92
CA VAL A 147 -5.33 9.56 18.19
C VAL A 147 -6.48 10.57 18.18
N LYS A 148 -6.19 11.84 18.48
CA LYS A 148 -7.21 12.88 18.68
C LYS A 148 -6.80 14.20 18.04
N ALA A 149 -7.72 14.81 17.29
CA ALA A 149 -7.61 16.16 16.76
C ALA A 149 -8.90 16.95 17.07
N GLY A 150 -8.82 17.89 18.01
CA GLY A 150 -10.00 18.63 18.48
C GLY A 150 -11.07 17.69 19.04
N GLU A 151 -12.26 17.70 18.42
CA GLU A 151 -13.41 16.87 18.80
C GLU A 151 -13.37 15.47 18.18
N PHE A 152 -12.53 15.23 17.18
CA PHE A 152 -12.43 13.95 16.47
C PHE A 152 -11.37 13.07 17.11
N ALA A 153 -11.71 11.81 17.36
CA ALA A 153 -10.78 10.80 17.85
C ALA A 153 -11.08 9.44 17.22
N GLU A 154 -10.05 8.60 17.10
CA GLU A 154 -10.20 7.19 16.76
C GLU A 154 -9.20 6.32 17.54
N PRO A 155 -9.54 5.05 17.82
CA PRO A 155 -8.70 4.18 18.64
C PRO A 155 -7.39 3.81 17.94
N ILE A 156 -6.33 3.71 18.75
CA ILE A 156 -5.06 3.06 18.44
C ILE A 156 -5.13 1.66 19.06
N CYS A 157 -5.05 0.65 18.20
CA CYS A 157 -4.95 -0.75 18.58
C CYS A 157 -4.08 -1.44 17.52
N GLU A 158 -2.76 -1.42 17.72
CA GLU A 158 -1.80 -1.82 16.70
C GLU A 158 -0.56 -2.49 17.28
N LEU A 159 0.08 -3.29 16.43
CA LEU A 159 1.33 -3.99 16.71
C LEU A 159 2.39 -3.51 15.72
N GLU A 160 3.55 -3.12 16.22
CA GLU A 160 4.71 -2.72 15.41
C GLU A 160 5.85 -3.74 15.63
N LEU A 161 6.49 -4.16 14.54
CA LEU A 161 7.71 -4.96 14.55
C LEU A 161 8.86 -4.11 14.00
N GLU A 162 9.60 -3.45 14.88
CA GLU A 162 10.69 -2.53 14.53
C GLU A 162 12.03 -3.25 14.47
N LEU A 163 12.76 -3.09 13.36
CA LEU A 163 14.10 -3.62 13.20
C LEU A 163 15.13 -2.68 13.83
N LEU A 164 15.57 -2.98 15.05
CA LEU A 164 16.60 -2.20 15.73
C LEU A 164 17.99 -2.39 15.09
N ARG A 165 18.29 -3.61 14.62
CA ARG A 165 19.49 -3.95 13.84
C ARG A 165 19.31 -5.27 13.10
N GLY A 166 19.94 -5.43 11.94
CA GLY A 166 19.97 -6.69 11.19
C GLY A 166 19.28 -6.60 9.83
N ASP A 167 18.53 -7.64 9.46
CA ASP A 167 17.93 -7.80 8.14
C ASP A 167 16.40 -7.81 8.20
N THR A 168 15.74 -7.06 7.32
CA THR A 168 14.27 -7.00 7.18
C THR A 168 13.61 -8.37 7.01
N ARG A 169 14.33 -9.36 6.47
CA ARG A 169 13.85 -10.76 6.36
C ARG A 169 13.51 -11.37 7.73
N ALA A 170 14.21 -10.97 8.80
CA ALA A 170 13.90 -11.44 10.15
C ALA A 170 12.54 -10.89 10.65
N VAL A 171 12.22 -9.62 10.33
CA VAL A 171 10.91 -9.02 10.61
C VAL A 171 9.80 -9.76 9.88
N LEU A 172 9.99 -10.05 8.59
CA LEU A 172 9.02 -10.80 7.78
C LEU A 172 8.85 -12.25 8.26
N LYS A 173 9.93 -12.89 8.74
CA LYS A 173 9.89 -14.22 9.35
C LYS A 173 9.06 -14.22 10.64
N LEU A 174 9.32 -13.28 11.54
CA LEU A 174 8.57 -13.14 12.79
C LEU A 174 7.09 -12.84 12.50
N ALA A 175 6.81 -11.97 11.54
CA ALA A 175 5.44 -11.66 11.12
C ALA A 175 4.66 -12.92 10.68
N LYS A 176 5.26 -13.82 9.90
CA LYS A 176 4.61 -15.09 9.51
C LYS A 176 4.22 -15.94 10.71
N GLN A 177 5.04 -15.98 11.75
CA GLN A 177 4.74 -16.72 12.98
C GLN A 177 3.50 -16.13 13.67
N LEU A 178 3.41 -14.80 13.76
CA LEU A 178 2.28 -14.11 14.39
C LEU A 178 0.98 -14.25 13.59
N LEU A 179 1.04 -14.29 12.26
CA LEU A 179 -0.12 -14.46 11.39
C LEU A 179 -0.74 -15.88 11.41
N SER A 180 -0.18 -16.81 12.18
CA SER A 180 -0.81 -18.12 12.45
C SER A 180 -2.12 -18.01 13.23
N GLN A 181 -2.39 -16.86 13.84
CA GLN A 181 -3.63 -16.52 14.54
C GLN A 181 -4.36 -15.40 13.78
N THR A 182 -5.67 -15.31 13.99
CA THR A 182 -6.50 -14.24 13.42
C THR A 182 -6.32 -12.93 14.20
N GLY A 183 -6.85 -11.83 13.65
CA GLY A 183 -6.90 -10.55 14.37
C GLY A 183 -5.78 -9.57 14.01
N LEU A 184 -4.90 -9.91 13.06
CA LEU A 184 -3.88 -9.00 12.54
C LEU A 184 -4.13 -8.70 11.06
N ARG A 185 -4.03 -7.43 10.68
CA ARG A 185 -3.98 -6.98 9.27
C ARG A 185 -2.88 -5.95 9.12
N GLN A 186 -2.23 -5.87 7.96
CA GLN A 186 -1.19 -4.85 7.75
C GLN A 186 -1.79 -3.44 7.74
N GLY A 187 -1.12 -2.47 8.36
CA GLY A 187 -1.57 -1.07 8.44
C GLY A 187 -0.67 -0.12 7.64
N SER A 188 -1.18 0.46 6.56
CA SER A 188 -0.43 1.45 5.74
C SER A 188 -0.53 2.89 6.26
N LEU A 189 -1.52 3.20 7.09
CA LEU A 189 -1.69 4.53 7.67
C LEU A 189 -0.92 4.67 8.98
N SER A 190 0.07 5.56 8.99
CA SER A 190 0.74 5.94 10.24
C SER A 190 -0.23 6.63 11.20
N LYS A 191 0.11 6.64 12.50
CA LYS A 191 -0.65 7.42 13.51
C LYS A 191 -0.76 8.89 13.10
N ALA A 192 0.32 9.45 12.54
CA ALA A 192 0.32 10.81 12.01
C ALA A 192 -0.67 11.00 10.83
N ALA A 193 -0.68 10.07 9.87
CA ALA A 193 -1.63 10.14 8.74
C ALA A 193 -3.09 10.11 9.20
N ARG A 194 -3.41 9.31 10.23
CA ARG A 194 -4.73 9.30 10.88
C ARG A 194 -5.02 10.62 11.59
N GLY A 195 -4.08 11.15 12.37
CA GLY A 195 -4.22 12.45 13.04
C GLY A 195 -4.46 13.62 12.09
N TYR A 196 -3.74 13.68 10.96
CA TYR A 196 -3.99 14.68 9.91
C TYR A 196 -5.39 14.58 9.32
N HIS A 197 -5.89 13.36 9.10
CA HIS A 197 -7.24 13.16 8.59
C HIS A 197 -8.32 13.58 9.59
N LEU A 198 -8.14 13.26 10.88
CA LEU A 198 -9.02 13.74 11.95
C LEU A 198 -9.03 15.28 12.03
N ALA A 199 -7.86 15.91 11.92
CA ALA A 199 -7.74 17.37 11.97
C ALA A 199 -8.45 18.09 10.82
N GLN A 200 -8.71 17.38 9.71
CA GLN A 200 -9.50 17.86 8.57
C GLN A 200 -11.00 17.59 8.72
N GLY A 201 -11.45 17.16 9.91
CA GLY A 201 -12.87 16.90 10.19
C GLY A 201 -13.30 15.45 10.00
N ASN A 202 -12.36 14.51 9.82
CA ASN A 202 -12.63 13.08 9.67
C ASN A 202 -13.67 12.75 8.59
N ALA A 203 -13.60 13.46 7.46
CA ALA A 203 -14.52 13.23 6.35
C ALA A 203 -14.43 11.77 5.86
N PRO A 204 -15.55 11.11 5.51
CA PRO A 204 -15.51 9.78 4.92
C PRO A 204 -14.54 9.73 3.75
N ARG A 205 -13.72 8.68 3.69
CA ARG A 205 -12.83 8.45 2.56
C ARG A 205 -13.63 7.90 1.39
N GLU A 206 -13.35 8.39 0.19
CA GLU A 206 -14.02 7.95 -1.03
C GLU A 206 -13.24 6.82 -1.69
N ASN A 207 -13.94 5.92 -2.41
CA ASN A 207 -13.27 4.93 -3.25
C ASN A 207 -12.41 5.60 -4.31
N THR A 208 -11.23 5.03 -4.57
CA THR A 208 -10.28 5.57 -5.54
C THR A 208 -10.08 4.57 -6.65
N PRO A 209 -10.73 4.74 -7.82
CA PRO A 209 -10.48 3.89 -8.97
C PRO A 209 -8.97 3.84 -9.31
N THR A 210 -8.49 2.67 -9.73
CA THR A 210 -7.09 2.52 -10.14
C THR A 210 -6.78 3.43 -11.32
N ALA A 211 -5.88 4.39 -11.09
CA ALA A 211 -5.39 5.29 -12.13
C ALA A 211 -4.28 4.65 -12.98
N ILE A 212 -4.00 5.27 -14.13
CA ILE A 212 -2.86 4.87 -14.98
C ILE A 212 -1.56 5.00 -14.18
N LEU A 213 -0.79 3.91 -14.14
CA LEU A 213 0.51 3.87 -13.47
C LEU A 213 1.51 4.75 -14.22
N ARG A 214 2.07 5.74 -13.53
CA ARG A 214 3.20 6.53 -14.02
C ARG A 214 4.51 6.03 -13.42
N THR A 215 5.51 5.88 -14.27
CA THR A 215 6.88 5.50 -13.88
C THR A 215 7.86 6.57 -14.36
N ALA A 216 9.08 6.58 -13.81
CA ALA A 216 10.11 7.50 -14.27
C ALA A 216 10.43 7.30 -15.76
N ALA A 217 10.80 8.38 -16.46
CA ALA A 217 11.00 8.36 -17.92
C ALA A 217 12.01 7.30 -18.42
N LYS A 218 13.00 6.93 -17.58
CA LYS A 218 14.03 5.94 -17.88
C LYS A 218 13.88 4.66 -17.04
N ALA A 219 12.68 4.37 -16.56
CA ALA A 219 12.45 3.19 -15.73
C ALA A 219 12.78 1.90 -16.49
N THR A 220 13.42 0.97 -15.81
CA THR A 220 13.63 -0.39 -16.30
C THR A 220 12.35 -1.23 -16.18
N VAL A 221 12.26 -2.35 -16.91
CA VAL A 221 11.13 -3.27 -16.78
C VAL A 221 10.97 -3.77 -15.34
N GLU A 222 12.06 -4.01 -14.62
CA GLU A 222 12.02 -4.38 -13.20
C GLU A 222 11.39 -3.29 -12.33
N GLN A 223 11.74 -2.02 -12.55
CA GLN A 223 11.11 -0.89 -11.85
C GLN A 223 9.62 -0.75 -12.21
N GLY A 224 9.24 -1.08 -13.45
CA GLY A 224 7.84 -1.17 -13.87
C GLY A 224 7.07 -2.29 -13.15
N LEU A 225 7.69 -3.46 -12.95
CA LEU A 225 7.13 -4.57 -12.17
C LEU A 225 6.93 -4.16 -10.70
N GLU A 226 7.96 -3.58 -10.09
CA GLU A 226 7.91 -3.10 -8.71
C GLU A 226 6.77 -2.09 -8.53
N ALA A 227 6.70 -1.07 -9.39
CA ALA A 227 5.66 -0.04 -9.32
C ALA A 227 4.24 -0.60 -9.58
N SER A 228 4.10 -1.60 -10.46
CA SER A 228 2.80 -2.24 -10.73
C SER A 228 2.26 -2.99 -9.51
N LEU A 229 3.12 -3.75 -8.83
CA LEU A 229 2.72 -4.53 -7.66
C LEU A 229 2.55 -3.63 -6.42
N ASP A 230 3.35 -2.58 -6.29
CA ASP A 230 3.22 -1.59 -5.22
C ASP A 230 1.90 -0.82 -5.35
N LEU A 231 1.50 -0.43 -6.57
CA LEU A 231 0.17 0.14 -6.84
C LEU A 231 -0.94 -0.84 -6.46
N ALA A 232 -0.86 -2.10 -6.88
CA ALA A 232 -1.89 -3.09 -6.59
C ALA A 232 -2.03 -3.36 -5.08
N LEU A 233 -0.91 -3.47 -4.36
CA LEU A 233 -0.89 -3.63 -2.90
C LEU A 233 -1.46 -2.39 -2.20
N SER A 234 -1.15 -1.18 -2.68
CA SER A 234 -1.68 0.07 -2.14
C SER A 234 -3.18 0.19 -2.35
N GLN A 235 -3.69 -0.15 -3.54
CA GLN A 235 -5.13 -0.20 -3.82
C GLN A 235 -5.84 -1.21 -2.93
N TRP A 236 -5.22 -2.37 -2.70
CA TRP A 236 -5.77 -3.36 -1.78
C TRP A 236 -5.84 -2.81 -0.34
N GLN A 237 -4.74 -2.26 0.19
CA GLN A 237 -4.71 -1.71 1.54
C GLN A 237 -5.71 -0.56 1.75
N TYR A 238 -5.82 0.33 0.76
CA TYR A 238 -6.72 1.48 0.84
C TYR A 238 -8.19 1.04 0.93
N HIS A 239 -8.64 0.21 -0.01
CA HIS A 239 -10.05 -0.22 -0.04
C HIS A 239 -10.38 -1.21 1.08
N GLU A 240 -9.40 -1.97 1.58
CA GLU A 240 -9.59 -2.80 2.78
C GLU A 240 -9.87 -1.95 4.03
N GLU A 241 -9.19 -0.81 4.17
CA GLU A 241 -9.45 0.16 5.24
C GLU A 241 -10.85 0.77 5.12
N LEU A 242 -11.30 1.14 3.91
CA LEU A 242 -12.64 1.67 3.67
C LEU A 242 -13.72 0.63 3.98
N TRP A 243 -13.53 -0.61 3.54
CA TRP A 243 -14.48 -1.70 3.77
C TRP A 243 -14.66 -1.97 5.27
N LEU A 244 -13.56 -2.01 6.03
CA LEU A 244 -13.62 -2.14 7.49
C LEU A 244 -14.29 -0.95 8.20
N ARG A 245 -14.27 0.23 7.59
CA ARG A 245 -14.94 1.44 8.09
C ARG A 245 -16.40 1.55 7.66
N GLY A 246 -16.94 0.53 7.00
CA GLY A 246 -18.36 0.40 6.68
C GLY A 246 -18.75 0.75 5.24
N ASP A 247 -17.80 1.06 4.36
CA ASP A 247 -18.09 1.20 2.93
C ASP A 247 -18.16 -0.19 2.26
N GLU A 248 -19.37 -0.74 2.15
CA GLU A 248 -19.58 -2.05 1.51
C GLU A 248 -19.21 -2.07 0.02
N SER A 249 -19.21 -0.92 -0.66
CA SER A 249 -18.80 -0.87 -2.08
C SER A 249 -17.30 -1.09 -2.26
N ALA A 250 -16.50 -0.82 -1.22
CA ALA A 250 -15.05 -1.04 -1.23
C ALA A 250 -14.65 -2.53 -1.34
N LYS A 251 -15.56 -3.47 -1.01
CA LYS A 251 -15.32 -4.92 -1.16
C LYS A 251 -14.95 -5.30 -2.60
N GLU A 252 -15.66 -4.75 -3.58
CA GLU A 252 -15.39 -5.04 -5.00
C GLU A 252 -14.01 -4.49 -5.40
N HIS A 253 -13.65 -3.31 -4.91
CA HIS A 253 -12.34 -2.71 -5.14
C HIS A 253 -11.19 -3.49 -4.50
N VAL A 254 -11.41 -4.13 -3.35
CA VAL A 254 -10.44 -5.07 -2.76
C VAL A 254 -10.19 -6.25 -3.69
N LEU A 255 -11.25 -6.87 -4.22
CA LEU A 255 -11.13 -8.00 -5.16
C LEU A 255 -10.49 -7.57 -6.48
N ASP A 256 -10.83 -6.38 -7.01
CA ASP A 256 -10.19 -5.79 -8.18
C ASP A 256 -8.68 -5.61 -7.96
N ALA A 257 -8.25 -5.13 -6.79
CA ALA A 257 -6.84 -4.95 -6.46
C ALA A 257 -6.09 -6.30 -6.39
N MET A 258 -6.70 -7.34 -5.84
CA MET A 258 -6.15 -8.71 -5.88
C MET A 258 -6.07 -9.24 -7.31
N GLY A 259 -7.08 -8.96 -8.14
CA GLY A 259 -7.07 -9.22 -9.57
C GLY A 259 -5.91 -8.52 -10.28
N LEU A 260 -5.65 -7.25 -9.97
CA LEU A 260 -4.55 -6.46 -10.51
C LEU A 260 -3.18 -7.09 -10.18
N VAL A 261 -3.00 -7.65 -8.98
CA VAL A 261 -1.80 -8.44 -8.64
C VAL A 261 -1.62 -9.61 -9.60
N ARG A 262 -2.70 -10.37 -9.86
CA ARG A 262 -2.64 -11.51 -10.79
C ARG A 262 -2.36 -11.05 -12.22
N HIS A 263 -2.96 -9.96 -12.67
CA HIS A 263 -2.77 -9.41 -14.00
C HIS A 263 -1.35 -8.87 -14.19
N ALA A 264 -0.76 -8.22 -13.19
CA ALA A 264 0.65 -7.84 -13.18
C ALA A 264 1.55 -9.07 -13.31
N LEU A 265 1.33 -10.13 -12.50
CA LEU A 265 2.10 -11.37 -12.61
C LEU A 265 1.98 -12.04 -14.00
N MET A 266 0.83 -11.93 -14.66
CA MET A 266 0.66 -12.40 -16.04
C MET A 266 1.39 -11.53 -17.06
N LEU A 267 1.29 -10.20 -16.92
CA LEU A 267 1.92 -9.21 -17.81
C LEU A 267 3.44 -9.41 -17.87
N PHE A 268 4.08 -9.59 -16.71
CA PHE A 268 5.51 -9.84 -16.60
C PHE A 268 5.91 -11.32 -16.73
N GLY A 269 4.94 -12.22 -16.95
CA GLY A 269 5.15 -13.67 -17.01
C GLY A 269 6.03 -14.16 -18.17
N GLY A 270 6.25 -13.32 -19.19
CA GLY A 270 7.23 -13.57 -20.27
C GLY A 270 8.70 -13.35 -19.85
N ILE A 271 8.92 -12.88 -18.62
CA ILE A 271 10.23 -12.62 -18.02
C ILE A 271 10.33 -13.34 -16.67
N VAL A 272 9.35 -13.15 -15.78
CA VAL A 272 9.27 -13.83 -14.48
C VAL A 272 8.57 -15.19 -14.64
N PRO A 273 9.24 -16.32 -14.38
CA PRO A 273 8.62 -17.63 -14.53
C PRO A 273 7.45 -17.83 -13.57
N ARG A 274 6.38 -18.50 -14.03
CA ARG A 274 5.16 -18.78 -13.24
C ARG A 274 5.43 -19.49 -11.89
N LYS A 275 6.52 -20.26 -11.79
CA LYS A 275 6.95 -20.93 -10.55
C LYS A 275 7.40 -19.96 -9.45
N ALA A 276 7.88 -18.76 -9.80
CA ALA A 276 8.34 -17.75 -8.85
C ALA A 276 7.21 -17.19 -7.97
N SER A 277 5.95 -17.30 -8.42
CA SER A 277 4.76 -16.81 -7.71
C SER A 277 3.77 -17.93 -7.34
N ALA A 278 4.20 -19.19 -7.32
CA ALA A 278 3.31 -20.33 -7.07
C ALA A 278 2.60 -20.25 -5.72
N HIS A 279 3.36 -20.08 -4.64
CA HIS A 279 2.82 -19.97 -3.29
C HIS A 279 1.97 -18.70 -3.10
N LEU A 280 2.46 -17.54 -3.59
CA LEU A 280 1.70 -16.28 -3.54
C LEU A 280 0.33 -16.42 -4.22
N ARG A 281 0.28 -16.99 -5.43
CA ARG A 281 -0.99 -17.16 -6.16
C ARG A 281 -1.95 -18.11 -5.48
N ASP A 282 -1.45 -19.12 -4.75
CA ASP A 282 -2.27 -20.04 -3.96
C ASP A 282 -2.91 -19.31 -2.77
N LEU A 283 -2.11 -18.55 -2.01
CA LEU A 283 -2.62 -17.73 -0.91
C LEU A 283 -3.64 -16.69 -1.38
N LEU A 284 -3.41 -16.05 -2.53
CA LEU A 284 -4.40 -15.14 -3.13
C LEU A 284 -5.74 -15.84 -3.43
N THR A 285 -5.70 -17.10 -3.89
CA THR A 285 -6.93 -17.87 -4.17
C THR A 285 -7.71 -18.15 -2.88
N GLN A 286 -6.99 -18.52 -1.82
CA GLN A 286 -7.61 -18.74 -0.50
C GLN A 286 -8.21 -17.46 0.05
N ALA A 287 -7.50 -16.33 -0.04
CA ALA A 287 -7.99 -15.03 0.41
C ALA A 287 -9.21 -14.54 -0.39
N GLU A 288 -9.21 -14.67 -1.72
CA GLU A 288 -10.35 -14.31 -2.58
C GLU A 288 -11.60 -15.14 -2.24
N ALA A 289 -11.42 -16.45 -2.00
CA ALA A 289 -12.50 -17.33 -1.59
C ALA A 289 -13.07 -16.88 -0.23
N THR A 290 -12.21 -16.60 0.76
CA THR A 290 -12.60 -16.07 2.06
C THR A 290 -13.38 -14.75 1.93
N MET A 291 -12.90 -13.80 1.13
CA MET A 291 -13.57 -12.50 0.95
C MET A 291 -14.94 -12.64 0.27
N THR A 292 -15.07 -13.57 -0.67
CA THR A 292 -16.33 -13.83 -1.36
C THR A 292 -17.36 -14.47 -0.43
N SER A 293 -16.94 -15.44 0.40
CA SER A 293 -17.84 -16.19 1.29
C SER A 293 -18.09 -15.55 2.66
N ALA A 294 -17.30 -14.54 3.05
CA ALA A 294 -17.38 -13.97 4.39
C ALA A 294 -18.70 -13.24 4.64
N VAL A 295 -19.19 -13.40 5.88
CA VAL A 295 -20.41 -12.76 6.39
C VAL A 295 -20.18 -11.32 6.88
N SER A 296 -18.93 -10.91 7.09
CA SER A 296 -18.57 -9.53 7.48
C SER A 296 -17.16 -9.15 7.02
N ALA A 297 -16.92 -7.85 6.85
CA ALA A 297 -15.60 -7.29 6.53
C ALA A 297 -14.55 -7.66 7.58
N VAL A 298 -14.90 -7.54 8.88
CA VAL A 298 -14.00 -7.84 10.00
C VAL A 298 -13.49 -9.28 9.91
N THR A 299 -14.39 -10.26 9.75
CA THR A 299 -14.01 -11.67 9.66
C THR A 299 -13.17 -11.96 8.41
N ALA A 300 -13.49 -11.33 7.28
CA ALA A 300 -12.74 -11.52 6.03
C ALA A 300 -11.31 -10.97 6.13
N VAL A 301 -11.17 -9.73 6.60
CA VAL A 301 -9.92 -8.98 6.59
C VAL A 301 -8.95 -9.47 7.65
N TYR A 302 -9.45 -9.76 8.86
CA TYR A 302 -8.63 -10.28 9.96
C TYR A 302 -8.42 -11.80 9.92
N SER A 303 -8.84 -12.47 8.85
CA SER A 303 -8.57 -13.90 8.64
C SER A 303 -7.09 -14.16 8.36
N THR A 304 -6.62 -15.34 8.78
CA THR A 304 -5.27 -15.81 8.45
C THR A 304 -5.03 -15.89 6.94
N GLN A 305 -6.05 -16.28 6.15
CA GLN A 305 -5.94 -16.36 4.69
C GLN A 305 -5.60 -15.00 4.08
N THR A 306 -6.34 -13.95 4.44
CA THR A 306 -6.10 -12.59 3.96
C THR A 306 -4.75 -12.06 4.45
N ALA A 307 -4.46 -12.21 5.74
CA ALA A 307 -3.23 -11.71 6.34
C ALA A 307 -1.98 -12.37 5.73
N MET A 308 -2.00 -13.70 5.56
CA MET A 308 -0.90 -14.44 4.93
C MET A 308 -0.72 -14.09 3.45
N ALA A 309 -1.81 -13.94 2.68
CA ALA A 309 -1.73 -13.54 1.28
C ALA A 309 -1.11 -12.15 1.13
N LYS A 310 -1.50 -11.19 1.98
CA LYS A 310 -0.94 -9.84 2.01
C LYS A 310 0.53 -9.85 2.40
N LEU A 311 0.90 -10.60 3.44
CA LEU A 311 2.30 -10.69 3.88
C LEU A 311 3.17 -11.35 2.83
N ALA A 312 2.69 -12.40 2.16
CA ALA A 312 3.38 -13.04 1.06
C ALA A 312 3.63 -12.07 -0.11
N LEU A 313 2.66 -11.22 -0.48
CA LEU A 313 2.85 -10.20 -1.50
C LEU A 313 3.88 -9.14 -1.07
N THR A 314 3.78 -8.69 0.19
CA THR A 314 4.69 -7.70 0.79
C THR A 314 6.13 -8.22 0.79
N GLU A 315 6.35 -9.43 1.29
CA GLU A 315 7.65 -10.09 1.27
C GLU A 315 8.17 -10.29 -0.15
N TRP A 316 7.32 -10.77 -1.08
CA TRP A 316 7.72 -11.01 -2.47
C TRP A 316 8.25 -9.74 -3.15
N LEU A 317 7.61 -8.59 -2.88
CA LEU A 317 8.00 -7.27 -3.37
C LEU A 317 9.26 -6.74 -2.67
N VAL A 318 9.30 -6.76 -1.34
CA VAL A 318 10.41 -6.22 -0.54
C VAL A 318 11.71 -7.01 -0.76
N THR A 319 11.62 -8.33 -0.87
CA THR A 319 12.79 -9.21 -1.08
C THR A 319 13.16 -9.41 -2.54
N LYS A 320 12.39 -8.82 -3.47
CA LYS A 320 12.51 -9.02 -4.92
C LYS A 320 12.59 -10.50 -5.29
N ALA A 321 11.65 -11.30 -4.75
CA ALA A 321 11.70 -12.76 -4.78
C ALA A 321 11.70 -13.38 -6.19
N TRP A 322 11.44 -12.60 -7.24
CA TRP A 322 11.60 -13.02 -8.64
C TRP A 322 13.06 -13.17 -9.07
N GLN A 323 14.00 -12.40 -8.50
CA GLN A 323 15.37 -12.28 -9.01
C GLN A 323 16.11 -13.63 -9.11
N PRO A 324 16.05 -14.52 -8.10
CA PRO A 324 16.72 -15.83 -8.19
C PRO A 324 16.17 -16.75 -9.29
N PHE A 325 15.00 -16.46 -9.85
CA PHE A 325 14.38 -17.24 -10.91
C PHE A 325 14.73 -16.76 -12.32
N LEU A 326 15.47 -15.65 -12.46
CA LEU A 326 15.79 -15.05 -13.75
C LEU A 326 17.07 -15.65 -14.33
N ASP A 327 16.98 -16.24 -15.53
CA ASP A 327 18.15 -16.55 -16.35
C ASP A 327 18.77 -15.27 -16.95
N ALA A 328 19.93 -15.38 -17.60
CA ALA A 328 20.64 -14.23 -18.17
C ALA A 328 19.79 -13.44 -19.21
N LYS A 329 18.93 -14.13 -19.96
CA LYS A 329 18.04 -13.48 -20.95
C LYS A 329 16.92 -12.70 -20.25
N ALA A 330 16.35 -13.27 -19.20
CA ALA A 330 15.33 -12.62 -18.39
C ALA A 330 15.90 -11.41 -17.62
N GLN A 331 17.12 -11.52 -17.07
CA GLN A 331 17.82 -10.41 -16.43
C GLN A 331 18.06 -9.25 -17.42
N ALA A 332 18.53 -9.55 -18.64
CA ALA A 332 18.73 -8.53 -19.67
C ALA A 332 17.40 -7.82 -20.04
N LYS A 333 16.29 -8.57 -20.13
CA LYS A 333 14.96 -7.98 -20.36
C LYS A 333 14.47 -7.13 -19.18
N MET A 334 14.74 -7.54 -17.95
CA MET A 334 14.40 -6.77 -16.74
C MET A 334 15.11 -5.42 -16.70
N ALA A 335 16.36 -5.38 -17.18
CA ALA A 335 17.17 -4.17 -17.24
C ALA A 335 16.84 -3.27 -18.45
N ASP A 336 16.07 -3.74 -19.44
CA ASP A 336 15.69 -2.96 -20.62
C ASP A 336 14.61 -1.91 -20.28
N SER A 337 14.31 -1.03 -21.25
CA SER A 337 13.37 0.08 -21.12
C SER A 337 11.93 -0.41 -20.89
N PHE A 338 11.31 0.05 -19.79
CA PHE A 338 9.90 -0.20 -19.52
C PHE A 338 8.99 0.46 -20.55
N LYS A 339 9.34 1.64 -21.06
CA LYS A 339 8.59 2.31 -22.14
C LYS A 339 8.48 1.42 -23.39
N ARG A 340 9.61 0.83 -23.84
CA ARG A 340 9.60 -0.07 -25.02
C ARG A 340 8.81 -1.35 -24.75
N PHE A 341 8.93 -1.89 -23.55
CA PHE A 341 8.12 -3.02 -23.10
C PHE A 341 6.62 -2.68 -23.14
N ALA A 342 6.24 -1.49 -22.66
CA ALA A 342 4.87 -1.01 -22.63
C ALA A 342 4.26 -0.89 -24.04
N ASP A 343 4.94 -0.28 -25.00
CA ASP A 343 4.44 -0.15 -26.38
C ASP A 343 4.10 -1.50 -27.03
N ILE A 344 4.97 -2.49 -26.81
CA ILE A 344 4.80 -3.85 -27.31
C ILE A 344 3.57 -4.49 -26.67
N HIS A 345 3.44 -4.38 -25.35
CA HIS A 345 2.36 -5.02 -24.62
C HIS A 345 1.00 -4.30 -24.78
N LEU A 346 0.96 -2.98 -24.89
CA LEU A 346 -0.24 -2.22 -25.27
C LEU A 346 -0.82 -2.73 -26.59
N SER A 347 0.05 -2.94 -27.59
CA SER A 347 -0.36 -3.51 -28.88
C SER A 347 -0.94 -4.94 -28.75
N ARG A 348 -0.39 -5.76 -27.86
CA ARG A 348 -0.88 -7.13 -27.61
C ARG A 348 -2.25 -7.14 -26.95
N HIS A 349 -2.44 -6.35 -25.89
CA HIS A 349 -3.73 -6.27 -25.18
C HIS A 349 -4.80 -5.63 -26.06
N ALA A 350 -4.47 -4.61 -26.84
CA ALA A 350 -5.40 -4.03 -27.81
C ALA A 350 -5.84 -5.02 -28.90
N ALA A 351 -4.93 -5.89 -29.36
CA ALA A 351 -5.28 -6.94 -30.32
C ALA A 351 -6.25 -7.97 -29.73
N GLU A 352 -6.06 -8.38 -28.47
CA GLU A 352 -6.99 -9.28 -27.76
C GLU A 352 -8.36 -8.63 -27.56
N LEU A 353 -8.40 -7.37 -27.11
CA LEU A 353 -9.64 -6.60 -26.97
C LEU A 353 -10.40 -6.51 -28.30
N LYS A 354 -9.73 -6.13 -29.39
CA LYS A 354 -10.35 -6.06 -30.72
C LYS A 354 -10.82 -7.43 -31.23
N LYS A 355 -10.05 -8.48 -30.99
CA LYS A 355 -10.43 -9.84 -31.40
C LYS A 355 -11.69 -10.34 -30.71
N VAL A 356 -11.84 -10.03 -29.43
CA VAL A 356 -12.96 -10.52 -28.60
C VAL A 356 -14.20 -9.67 -28.79
N PHE A 357 -14.05 -8.35 -28.74
CA PHE A 357 -15.17 -7.41 -28.73
C PHE A 357 -15.49 -6.84 -30.12
N GLY A 358 -14.71 -7.17 -31.15
CA GLY A 358 -14.89 -6.72 -32.53
C GLY A 358 -16.28 -6.97 -33.13
N GLN A 359 -17.05 -7.88 -32.53
CA GLN A 359 -18.43 -8.20 -32.89
C GLN A 359 -19.33 -8.27 -31.64
N PRO A 360 -20.65 -8.08 -31.77
CA PRO A 360 -21.59 -8.30 -30.69
C PRO A 360 -21.53 -9.73 -30.13
N LEU A 361 -21.60 -9.88 -28.81
CA LEU A 361 -21.51 -11.20 -28.14
C LEU A 361 -22.85 -11.74 -27.61
N GLY A 362 -23.93 -10.95 -27.68
CA GLY A 362 -25.24 -11.33 -27.13
C GLY A 362 -25.14 -11.68 -25.64
N ASP A 363 -25.70 -12.82 -25.23
CA ASP A 363 -25.70 -13.22 -23.81
C ASP A 363 -24.32 -13.68 -23.29
N LYS A 364 -23.29 -13.76 -24.16
CA LYS A 364 -21.94 -14.25 -23.80
C LYS A 364 -20.98 -13.16 -23.32
N TYR A 365 -21.42 -11.91 -23.16
CA TYR A 365 -20.56 -10.83 -22.65
C TYR A 365 -19.99 -11.13 -21.27
N ARG A 366 -20.81 -11.70 -20.37
CA ARG A 366 -20.41 -11.97 -18.99
C ARG A 366 -19.24 -12.95 -18.89
N ASP A 367 -19.17 -13.92 -19.81
CA ASP A 367 -18.08 -14.90 -19.89
C ASP A 367 -16.73 -14.24 -20.25
N GLN A 368 -16.75 -13.05 -20.85
CA GLN A 368 -15.55 -12.32 -21.26
C GLN A 368 -15.06 -11.30 -20.22
N LEU A 369 -15.78 -11.11 -19.10
CA LEU A 369 -15.37 -10.19 -18.03
C LEU A 369 -13.93 -10.43 -17.54
N PRO A 370 -13.49 -11.68 -17.24
CA PRO A 370 -12.13 -11.91 -16.78
C PRO A 370 -11.06 -11.44 -17.79
N ARG A 371 -11.35 -11.56 -19.09
CA ARG A 371 -10.44 -11.14 -20.15
C ARG A 371 -10.43 -9.62 -20.31
N LEU A 372 -11.61 -9.00 -20.32
CA LEU A 372 -11.75 -7.55 -20.39
C LEU A 372 -11.06 -6.86 -19.21
N THR A 373 -11.31 -7.32 -17.99
CA THR A 373 -10.67 -6.77 -16.79
C THR A 373 -9.15 -6.91 -16.85
N ARG A 374 -8.63 -8.09 -17.24
CA ARG A 374 -7.17 -8.29 -17.41
C ARG A 374 -6.56 -7.30 -18.39
N ASP A 375 -7.21 -7.08 -19.52
CA ASP A 375 -6.65 -6.24 -20.57
C ASP A 375 -6.77 -4.74 -20.21
N ILE A 376 -7.84 -4.31 -19.52
CA ILE A 376 -7.96 -2.97 -18.91
C ILE A 376 -6.85 -2.73 -17.89
N ASP A 377 -6.69 -3.65 -16.93
CA ASP A 377 -5.68 -3.58 -15.89
C ASP A 377 -4.27 -3.52 -16.49
N SER A 378 -4.01 -4.35 -17.51
CA SER A 378 -2.72 -4.34 -18.19
C SER A 378 -2.46 -3.00 -18.87
N VAL A 379 -3.46 -2.37 -19.49
CA VAL A 379 -3.30 -1.03 -20.09
C VAL A 379 -3.07 0.04 -19.02
N LEU A 380 -3.79 -0.01 -17.89
CA LEU A 380 -3.56 0.88 -16.74
C LEU A 380 -2.09 0.84 -16.27
N LEU A 381 -1.48 -0.34 -16.24
CA LEU A 381 -0.09 -0.52 -15.84
C LEU A 381 0.95 -0.06 -16.89
N LEU A 382 0.55 0.13 -18.15
CA LEU A 382 1.45 0.37 -19.28
C LEU A 382 1.36 1.78 -19.88
N ALA A 383 0.23 2.48 -19.72
CA ALA A 383 -0.07 3.70 -20.45
C ALA A 383 0.64 4.98 -19.93
N GLY A 384 1.41 4.90 -18.84
CA GLY A 384 1.94 6.07 -18.11
C GLY A 384 2.93 6.99 -18.86
N TYR A 385 3.43 6.58 -20.03
CA TYR A 385 4.34 7.37 -20.86
C TYR A 385 3.64 8.31 -21.85
N TYR A 386 2.31 8.24 -21.92
CA TYR A 386 1.50 9.01 -22.85
C TYR A 386 0.74 10.14 -22.13
N ASP A 387 0.13 11.02 -22.93
CA ASP A 387 -0.74 12.07 -22.41
C ASP A 387 -1.86 11.47 -21.54
N ALA A 388 -2.05 12.06 -20.35
CA ALA A 388 -2.97 11.53 -19.35
C ALA A 388 -4.40 11.49 -19.87
N MET A 389 -4.83 12.58 -20.49
CA MET A 389 -6.21 12.78 -20.92
C MET A 389 -6.53 11.86 -22.09
N VAL A 390 -5.61 11.76 -23.06
CA VAL A 390 -5.79 10.88 -24.22
C VAL A 390 -5.83 9.40 -23.83
N ALA A 391 -4.90 8.96 -22.97
CA ALA A 391 -4.86 7.57 -22.52
C ALA A 391 -6.07 7.21 -21.65
N GLN A 392 -6.50 8.13 -20.79
CA GLN A 392 -7.67 7.92 -19.93
C GLN A 392 -8.97 7.87 -20.77
N ALA A 393 -9.17 8.79 -21.71
CA ALA A 393 -10.32 8.76 -22.61
C ALA A 393 -10.40 7.45 -23.43
N TRP A 394 -9.24 6.90 -23.83
CA TRP A 394 -9.19 5.60 -24.50
C TRP A 394 -9.63 4.44 -23.59
N LEU A 395 -9.24 4.50 -22.31
CA LEU A 395 -9.60 3.51 -21.30
C LEU A 395 -11.07 3.61 -20.87
N GLU A 396 -11.62 4.82 -20.79
CA GLU A 396 -13.00 5.09 -20.36
C GLU A 396 -14.03 4.29 -21.16
N ASN A 397 -13.84 4.15 -22.48
CA ASN A 397 -14.73 3.33 -23.31
C ASN A 397 -14.71 1.85 -22.91
N TRP A 398 -13.54 1.29 -22.60
CA TRP A 398 -13.42 -0.09 -22.14
C TRP A 398 -13.92 -0.28 -20.71
N GLN A 399 -13.70 0.70 -19.84
CA GLN A 399 -14.21 0.71 -18.46
C GLN A 399 -15.74 0.83 -18.43
N GLY A 400 -16.32 1.68 -19.28
CA GLY A 400 -17.75 1.79 -19.51
C GLY A 400 -18.35 0.48 -20.00
N LEU A 401 -17.69 -0.19 -20.97
CA LEU A 401 -18.09 -1.52 -21.42
C LEU A 401 -18.07 -2.54 -20.26
N ARG A 402 -16.99 -2.57 -19.47
CA ARG A 402 -16.89 -3.47 -18.30
C ARG A 402 -18.03 -3.22 -17.31
N HIS A 403 -18.29 -1.96 -16.96
CA HIS A 403 -19.37 -1.60 -16.05
C HIS A 403 -20.75 -2.00 -16.58
N ALA A 404 -21.02 -1.73 -17.86
CA ALA A 404 -22.29 -2.08 -18.49
C ALA A 404 -22.52 -3.61 -18.54
N ILE A 405 -21.47 -4.41 -18.77
CA ILE A 405 -21.54 -5.87 -18.71
C ILE A 405 -21.83 -6.35 -17.27
N LEU A 406 -21.17 -5.78 -16.26
CA LEU A 406 -21.37 -6.14 -14.85
C LEU A 406 -22.80 -5.86 -14.39
N THR A 407 -23.37 -4.75 -14.82
CA THR A 407 -24.71 -4.29 -14.41
C THR A 407 -25.83 -4.72 -15.35
N GLY A 408 -25.52 -5.42 -16.45
CA GLY A 408 -26.52 -5.94 -17.39
C GLY A 408 -27.18 -4.90 -18.30
N GLN A 409 -26.54 -3.75 -18.51
CA GLN A 409 -27.04 -2.61 -19.27
C GLN A 409 -26.87 -2.82 -20.78
N ARG A 410 -27.85 -3.47 -21.44
CA ARG A 410 -27.75 -3.92 -22.84
C ARG A 410 -27.49 -2.82 -23.87
N ILE A 411 -28.06 -1.63 -23.69
CA ILE A 411 -27.89 -0.51 -24.63
C ILE A 411 -26.46 0.04 -24.52
N GLU A 412 -26.01 0.22 -23.28
CA GLU A 412 -24.72 0.78 -22.91
C GLU A 412 -23.58 -0.17 -23.30
N ILE A 413 -23.79 -1.50 -23.20
CA ILE A 413 -22.84 -2.51 -23.69
C ILE A 413 -22.53 -2.28 -25.17
N GLU A 414 -23.54 -2.17 -26.03
CA GLU A 414 -23.32 -1.99 -27.46
C GLU A 414 -22.77 -0.59 -27.79
N HIS A 415 -23.21 0.44 -27.04
CA HIS A 415 -22.66 1.79 -27.17
C HIS A 415 -21.15 1.81 -26.90
N PHE A 416 -20.73 1.41 -25.69
CA PHE A 416 -19.32 1.43 -25.31
C PHE A 416 -18.47 0.47 -26.14
N ARG A 417 -19.01 -0.69 -26.55
CA ARG A 417 -18.30 -1.60 -27.47
C ARG A 417 -18.00 -0.90 -28.80
N ASN A 418 -18.98 -0.22 -29.40
CA ASN A 418 -18.78 0.48 -30.67
C ASN A 418 -17.74 1.60 -30.53
N GLU A 419 -17.85 2.45 -29.50
CA GLU A 419 -16.87 3.52 -29.23
C GLU A 419 -15.46 2.94 -29.04
N ALA A 420 -15.33 1.88 -28.24
CA ALA A 420 -14.07 1.24 -27.90
C ALA A 420 -13.34 0.60 -29.11
N ILE A 421 -14.07 0.16 -30.14
CA ILE A 421 -13.49 -0.43 -31.35
C ILE A 421 -13.10 0.64 -32.37
N ASN A 422 -13.87 1.73 -32.42
CA ASN A 422 -13.68 2.83 -33.37
C ASN A 422 -12.52 3.75 -32.98
N GLN A 423 -12.18 3.83 -31.69
CA GLN A 423 -11.07 4.65 -31.21
C GLN A 423 -9.69 4.16 -31.71
N GLN A 424 -8.82 5.14 -31.99
CA GLN A 424 -7.47 4.90 -32.48
C GLN A 424 -6.47 4.66 -31.33
N PRO A 425 -5.41 3.86 -31.55
CA PRO A 425 -4.32 3.72 -30.59
C PRO A 425 -3.61 5.05 -30.32
N PHE A 426 -3.38 5.36 -29.03
CA PHE A 426 -2.61 6.53 -28.59
C PHE A 426 -1.10 6.28 -28.50
N TRP A 427 -0.67 5.02 -28.49
CA TRP A 427 0.74 4.66 -28.33
C TRP A 427 1.49 4.53 -29.66
N LEU A 428 2.82 4.44 -29.57
CA LEU A 428 3.68 4.14 -30.71
C LEU A 428 3.60 2.66 -31.07
N HIS A 429 3.19 2.36 -32.30
CA HIS A 429 3.08 0.99 -32.81
C HIS A 429 3.63 0.91 -34.24
N SER A 430 3.95 -0.29 -34.72
CA SER A 430 4.58 -0.54 -36.02
C SER A 430 3.80 -0.06 -37.25
N GLY A 431 2.53 0.33 -37.08
CA GLY A 431 1.67 0.90 -38.13
C GLY A 431 1.71 2.44 -38.23
N LYS A 432 2.37 3.11 -37.26
CA LYS A 432 2.70 4.54 -37.31
C LYS A 432 4.23 4.63 -37.40
N ARG A 433 4.78 4.58 -38.61
CA ARG A 433 6.16 5.00 -38.88
C ARG A 433 6.14 6.39 -39.47
#